data_AF-A0A7S3MCI6-F1
#
_entry.id   AF-A0A7S3MCI6-F1
#
_cell.length_a   1.000
_cell.length_b   1.000
_cell.length_c   1.000
_cell.angle_alpha   90.00
_cell.angle_beta   90.00
_cell.angle_gamma   90.00
#
_symmetry.space_group_name_H-M   'P 1'
#
loop_
_entity.id
_entity.type
_entity.pdbx_description
1 polymer ?
#
loop_
_entity_poly.entity_id
_entity_poly.type
_entity_poly.pdbx_seq_one_letter_code
_entity_poly.pdbx_strand_id
1 'polypeptide(L)'
;MDGSPGAFYFKEASHEASKDKWVIALQGGGECTTNAECTQRSATILGSSKNYNLTKLLTQFGSSDAEENPAMHGWNHVRVMYCTGDLHLGQMNATDKPEWGWARFAGARIVDA
;
A
#
# COMPACT_ATOMS: atom_id res chain seq x y z
N MET A 1 -4.72 -2.75 9.27
CA MET A 1 -4.61 -2.78 10.74
C MET A 1 -5.93 -3.12 11.40
N ASP A 2 -7.02 -2.44 11.01
CA ASP A 2 -8.38 -2.61 11.55
C ASP A 2 -9.13 -3.88 11.05
N GLY A 3 -8.45 -4.79 10.33
CA GLY A 3 -9.04 -5.98 9.72
C GLY A 3 -9.64 -5.78 8.33
N SER A 4 -9.67 -4.55 7.79
CA SER A 4 -9.95 -4.34 6.37
C SER A 4 -8.83 -4.94 5.49
N PRO A 5 -9.13 -5.39 4.26
CA PRO A 5 -8.14 -6.00 3.38
C PRO A 5 -7.07 -4.98 2.95
N GLY A 6 -5.87 -5.48 2.62
CA GLY A 6 -4.87 -4.70 1.90
C GLY A 6 -5.39 -4.26 0.54
N ALA A 7 -4.80 -3.21 -0.03
CA ALA A 7 -5.21 -2.70 -1.32
C ALA A 7 -4.01 -2.18 -2.12
N PHE A 8 -4.12 -2.24 -3.44
CA PHE A 8 -3.20 -1.59 -4.35
C PHE A 8 -3.97 -0.89 -5.47
N TYR A 9 -3.33 0.11 -6.07
CA TYR A 9 -3.78 0.66 -7.34
C TYR A 9 -2.86 0.14 -8.44
N PHE A 10 -3.45 -0.27 -9.55
CA PHE A 10 -2.72 -0.77 -10.70
C PHE A 10 -3.06 0.05 -11.93
N LYS A 11 -2.02 0.31 -12.71
CA LYS A 11 -2.10 0.86 -14.05
C LYS A 11 -1.26 0.01 -14.97
N GLU A 12 -1.88 -0.47 -16.04
CA GLU A 12 -1.22 -1.25 -17.08
C GLU A 12 -0.27 -0.38 -17.90
N ALA A 13 0.78 -1.01 -18.44
CA ALA A 13 1.70 -0.40 -19.38
C ALA A 13 0.96 0.18 -20.60
N SER A 14 1.41 1.34 -21.09
CA SER A 14 0.79 2.01 -22.24
C SER A 14 1.23 1.42 -23.59
N HIS A 15 2.28 0.61 -23.60
CA HIS A 15 2.87 0.04 -24.81
C HIS A 15 3.31 -1.42 -24.60
N GLU A 16 3.11 -2.24 -25.62
CA GLU A 16 3.53 -3.65 -25.64
C GLU A 16 5.03 -3.82 -25.34
N ALA A 17 5.88 -2.90 -25.81
CA ALA A 17 7.33 -2.94 -25.56
C ALA A 17 7.73 -2.75 -24.08
N SER A 18 6.80 -2.27 -23.24
CA SER A 18 7.01 -2.04 -21.80
C SER A 18 6.17 -2.97 -20.92
N LYS A 19 5.48 -3.96 -21.49
CA LYS A 19 4.57 -4.85 -20.76
C LYS A 19 5.25 -5.65 -19.64
N ASP A 20 6.55 -5.92 -19.77
CA ASP A 20 7.33 -6.68 -18.79
C ASP A 20 8.10 -5.76 -17.82
N LYS A 21 7.88 -4.44 -17.89
CA LYS A 21 8.53 -3.45 -17.03
C LYS A 21 7.56 -2.99 -15.95
N TRP A 22 8.05 -2.90 -14.72
CA TRP A 22 7.23 -2.68 -13.53
C TRP A 22 7.84 -1.66 -12.59
N VAL A 23 6.98 -0.81 -12.04
CA VAL A 23 7.26 0.01 -10.86
C VAL A 23 6.31 -0.42 -9.76
N ILE A 24 6.85 -0.93 -8.65
CA ILE A 24 6.07 -1.28 -7.46
C ILE A 24 6.46 -0.29 -6.36
N ALA A 25 5.54 0.61 -6.04
CA ALA A 25 5.76 1.68 -5.08
C ALA A 25 5.02 1.38 -3.77
N LEU A 26 5.76 1.19 -2.68
CA LEU A 26 5.20 1.00 -1.34
C LEU A 26 4.85 2.34 -0.69
N GLN A 27 3.61 2.52 -0.24
CA GLN A 27 3.22 3.75 0.44
C GLN A 27 3.94 3.88 1.79
N GLY A 28 4.48 5.08 2.05
CA GLY A 28 5.07 5.41 3.35
C GLY A 28 4.03 5.93 4.34
N GLY A 29 4.50 6.57 5.42
CA GLY A 29 3.64 7.16 6.45
C GLY A 29 4.01 6.75 7.88
N GLY A 30 5.24 6.30 8.12
CA GLY A 30 5.76 5.92 9.44
C GLY A 30 5.04 4.75 10.09
N GLU A 31 5.30 4.54 11.37
CA GLU A 31 4.75 3.47 12.19
C GLU A 31 3.83 3.98 13.30
N CYS A 32 3.29 3.05 14.07
CA CYS A 32 2.75 3.30 15.40
C CYS A 32 3.31 2.22 16.33
N THR A 33 3.65 2.58 17.58
CA THR A 33 4.39 1.68 18.48
C THR A 33 3.66 1.39 19.78
N THR A 34 2.65 2.20 20.12
CA THR A 34 1.80 1.97 21.29
C THR A 34 0.36 1.69 20.88
N ASN A 35 -0.39 1.00 21.75
CA ASN A 35 -1.81 0.73 21.52
C ASN A 35 -2.61 2.04 21.29
N ALA A 36 -2.31 3.10 22.04
CA ALA A 36 -2.96 4.40 21.89
C ALA A 36 -2.68 5.03 20.51
N GLU A 37 -1.42 5.07 20.07
CA GLU A 37 -1.04 5.58 18.74
C GLU A 37 -1.68 4.78 17.63
N CYS A 38 -1.63 3.45 17.72
CA CYS A 38 -2.20 2.59 16.69
C CYS A 38 -3.72 2.69 16.65
N THR A 39 -4.38 2.82 17.80
CA THR A 39 -5.83 3.05 17.86
C THR A 39 -6.21 4.30 17.08
N GLN A 40 -5.51 5.42 17.30
CA GLN A 40 -5.73 6.65 16.53
C GLN A 40 -5.46 6.45 15.05
N ARG A 41 -4.34 5.79 14.70
CA ARG A 41 -3.96 5.51 13.32
C ARG A 41 -4.98 4.64 12.59
N SER A 42 -5.61 3.68 13.27
CA SER A 42 -6.60 2.75 12.70
C SER A 42 -7.82 3.45 12.11
N ALA A 43 -8.15 4.65 12.61
CA ALA A 43 -9.26 5.47 12.11
C ALA A 43 -8.88 6.31 10.87
N THR A 44 -7.65 6.19 10.37
CA THR A 44 -7.15 6.97 9.23
C THR A 44 -6.92 6.07 8.01
N ILE A 45 -6.65 6.71 6.87
CA ILE A 45 -6.22 6.01 5.64
C ILE A 45 -4.91 5.21 5.82
N LEU A 46 -4.14 5.44 6.88
CA LEU A 46 -2.90 4.71 7.17
C LEU A 46 -3.10 3.51 8.11
N GLY A 47 -4.35 3.20 8.47
CA GLY A 47 -4.71 2.05 9.31
C GLY A 47 -5.94 1.27 8.82
N SER A 48 -6.69 1.82 7.86
CA SER A 48 -7.89 1.21 7.27
C SER A 48 -8.00 1.52 5.77
N SER A 49 -8.41 0.52 4.99
CA SER A 49 -8.70 0.67 3.55
C SER A 49 -10.18 1.00 3.26
N LYS A 50 -11.06 1.03 4.28
CA LYS A 50 -12.52 1.19 4.10
C LYS A 50 -12.93 2.43 3.32
N ASN A 51 -12.14 3.49 3.40
CA ASN A 51 -12.41 4.79 2.76
C ASN A 51 -11.44 5.09 1.61
N TYR A 52 -10.76 4.08 1.06
CA TYR A 52 -9.98 4.26 -0.15
C TYR A 52 -10.89 4.53 -1.35
N ASN A 53 -10.50 5.50 -2.16
CA ASN A 53 -11.19 5.78 -3.42
C ASN A 53 -10.96 4.61 -4.40
N LEU A 54 -11.91 4.40 -5.31
CA LEU A 54 -11.78 3.39 -6.36
C LEU A 54 -10.58 3.67 -7.29
N THR A 55 -10.27 4.94 -7.49
CA THR A 55 -9.16 5.39 -8.35
C THR A 55 -8.23 6.32 -7.58
N LYS A 56 -6.95 6.28 -7.95
CA LYS A 56 -5.92 7.17 -7.39
C LYS A 56 -5.02 7.68 -8.51
N LEU A 57 -4.76 8.99 -8.49
CA LEU A 57 -3.72 9.57 -9.33
C LEU A 57 -2.36 9.12 -8.80
N LEU A 58 -1.60 8.45 -9.66
CA LEU A 58 -0.21 8.08 -9.39
C LEU A 58 0.69 9.22 -9.87
N THR A 59 1.61 9.65 -9.01
CA THR A 59 2.54 10.75 -9.25
C THR A 59 3.98 10.26 -9.12
N GLN A 60 4.96 11.13 -9.41
CA GLN A 60 6.39 10.84 -9.38
C GLN A 60 6.71 9.64 -10.28
N PHE A 61 7.41 8.63 -9.74
CA PHE A 61 7.71 7.39 -10.46
C PHE A 61 6.47 6.56 -10.85
N GLY A 62 5.28 6.93 -10.37
CA GLY A 62 3.99 6.38 -10.80
C GLY A 62 3.31 7.15 -11.92
N SER A 63 3.80 8.35 -12.27
CA SER A 63 3.16 9.26 -13.21
C SER A 63 3.27 8.76 -14.65
N SER A 64 2.23 9.02 -15.46
CA SER A 64 2.29 8.86 -16.92
C SER A 64 2.76 10.08 -17.68
N ASP A 65 2.97 11.19 -16.99
CA ASP A 65 3.53 12.35 -17.65
C ASP A 65 5.01 12.07 -17.96
N ALA A 66 5.39 12.15 -19.23
CA ALA A 66 6.77 11.94 -19.65
C ALA A 66 7.71 13.07 -19.21
N GLU A 67 7.18 14.25 -18.86
CA GLU A 67 7.97 15.34 -18.28
C GLU A 67 8.27 15.06 -16.79
N GLU A 68 7.31 14.48 -16.06
CA GLU A 68 7.48 14.11 -14.65
C GLU A 68 8.22 12.77 -14.47
N ASN A 69 7.96 11.80 -15.35
CA ASN A 69 8.51 10.44 -15.33
C ASN A 69 9.10 10.04 -16.70
N PRO A 70 10.23 10.64 -17.12
CA PRO A 70 10.77 10.43 -18.45
C PRO A 70 11.10 8.96 -18.77
N ALA A 71 11.54 8.21 -17.76
CA ALA A 71 12.04 6.85 -17.96
C ALA A 71 10.94 5.77 -17.90
N MET A 72 9.92 5.96 -17.05
CA MET A 72 9.00 4.88 -16.66
C MET A 72 7.53 5.20 -16.93
N HIS A 73 7.18 6.36 -17.49
CA HIS A 73 5.77 6.76 -17.69
C HIS A 73 4.88 5.75 -18.41
N GLY A 74 5.45 4.92 -19.28
CA GLY A 74 4.74 3.87 -20.03
C GLY A 74 4.82 2.46 -19.46
N TRP A 75 5.42 2.27 -18.28
CA TRP A 75 5.54 0.95 -17.62
C TRP A 75 4.25 0.57 -16.87
N ASN A 76 4.18 -0.66 -16.39
CA ASN A 76 3.18 -1.03 -15.39
C ASN A 76 3.50 -0.34 -14.07
N HIS A 77 2.48 0.22 -13.42
CA HIS A 77 2.63 0.86 -12.12
C HIS A 77 1.68 0.23 -11.10
N VAL A 78 2.25 -0.20 -9.99
CA VAL A 78 1.53 -0.69 -8.82
C VAL A 78 1.85 0.22 -7.64
N ARG A 79 0.81 0.76 -7.00
CA ARG A 79 0.93 1.49 -5.74
C ARG A 79 0.31 0.66 -4.62
N VAL A 80 1.15 0.00 -3.83
CA VAL A 80 0.70 -0.74 -2.64
C VAL A 80 0.36 0.26 -1.54
N MET A 81 -0.89 0.23 -1.09
CA MET A 81 -1.38 1.15 -0.07
C MET A 81 -1.05 0.62 1.33
N TYR A 82 -0.59 1.51 2.19
CA TYR A 82 -0.06 1.16 3.50
C TYR A 82 -1.07 1.47 4.59
N CYS A 83 -1.73 0.41 5.07
CA CYS A 83 -2.76 0.47 6.11
C CYS A 83 -2.39 -0.36 7.35
N THR A 84 -1.12 -0.74 7.52
CA THR A 84 -0.70 -1.70 8.56
C THR A 84 0.05 -1.06 9.72
N GLY A 85 0.76 0.06 9.52
CA GLY A 85 1.47 0.75 10.62
C GLY A 85 2.74 0.04 11.10
N ASP A 86 3.27 -0.89 10.31
CA ASP A 86 4.38 -1.81 10.63
C ASP A 86 5.56 -1.74 9.65
N LEU A 87 5.70 -0.64 8.91
CA LEU A 87 6.76 -0.41 7.92
C LEU A 87 6.87 -1.52 6.84
N HIS A 88 5.76 -2.20 6.52
CA HIS A 88 5.71 -3.34 5.60
C HIS A 88 6.44 -4.60 6.11
N LEU A 89 6.70 -4.70 7.43
CA LEU A 89 7.44 -5.83 8.01
C LEU A 89 6.56 -6.85 8.73
N GLY A 90 5.34 -6.47 9.13
CA GLY A 90 4.45 -7.35 9.88
C GLY A 90 4.05 -8.59 9.08
N GLN A 91 4.03 -9.75 9.74
CA GLN A 91 3.81 -11.06 9.09
C GLN A 91 2.59 -11.81 9.62
N MET A 92 1.72 -11.15 10.40
CA MET A 92 0.54 -11.80 10.97
C MET A 92 -0.34 -12.42 9.88
N ASN A 93 -0.76 -13.66 10.11
CA ASN A 93 -1.74 -14.36 9.31
C ASN A 93 -3.17 -13.99 9.75
N ALA A 94 -4.15 -14.25 8.89
CA ALA A 94 -5.56 -13.98 9.18
C ALA A 94 -6.09 -14.74 10.42
N THR A 95 -5.47 -15.87 10.76
CA THR A 95 -5.82 -16.73 11.91
C THR A 95 -5.13 -16.32 13.22
N ASP A 96 -4.12 -15.45 13.15
CA ASP A 96 -3.34 -15.08 14.33
C ASP A 96 -4.16 -14.19 15.26
N LYS A 97 -3.95 -14.33 16.57
CA LYS A 97 -4.61 -13.50 17.58
C LYS A 97 -3.79 -12.22 17.81
N PRO A 98 -4.33 -11.03 17.55
CA PRO A 98 -3.67 -9.76 17.87
C PRO A 98 -3.37 -9.62 19.36
N GLU A 99 -2.19 -9.08 19.70
CA GLU A 99 -1.81 -8.76 21.09
C GLU A 99 -2.85 -7.83 21.75
N TRP A 100 -3.27 -6.78 21.03
CA TRP A 100 -4.27 -5.83 21.53
C TRP A 100 -5.70 -6.23 21.17
N GLY A 101 -5.94 -7.47 20.76
CA GLY A 101 -7.25 -8.00 20.36
C GLY A 101 -7.79 -7.50 19.01
N TRP A 102 -7.29 -6.37 18.49
CA TRP A 102 -7.80 -5.78 17.25
C TRP A 102 -6.73 -5.46 16.19
N ALA A 103 -5.51 -5.07 16.59
CA ALA A 103 -4.49 -4.55 15.67
C ALA A 103 -3.80 -5.67 14.86
N ARG A 104 -3.91 -5.61 13.54
CA ARG A 104 -3.27 -6.57 12.62
C ARG A 104 -2.12 -5.92 11.86
N PHE A 105 -0.92 -6.45 12.09
CA PHE A 105 0.32 -6.02 11.46
C PHE A 105 0.77 -7.09 10.46
N ALA A 106 0.38 -6.90 9.20
CA ALA A 106 0.53 -7.89 8.12
C ALA A 106 1.15 -7.26 6.85
N GLY A 107 1.92 -6.19 6.98
CA GLY A 107 2.45 -5.42 5.84
C GLY A 107 3.25 -6.27 4.86
N ALA A 108 4.09 -7.19 5.33
CA ALA A 108 4.87 -8.07 4.46
C ALA A 108 3.96 -9.02 3.67
N ARG A 109 2.85 -9.48 4.27
CA ARG A 109 1.85 -10.33 3.60
C ARG A 109 1.09 -9.59 2.51
N ILE A 110 0.85 -8.29 2.68
CA ILE A 110 0.19 -7.48 1.64
C ILE A 110 1.09 -7.33 0.41
N VAL A 111 2.40 -7.23 0.61
CA VAL A 111 3.37 -7.10 -0.49
C VAL A 111 3.58 -8.42 -1.24
N ASP A 112 3.47 -9.55 -0.54
CA ASP A 112 3.70 -10.91 -1.08
C ASP A 112 2.47 -11.54 -1.78
N ALA A 113 1.27 -10.98 -1.56
CA ALA A 113 -0.01 -11.57 -1.94
C ALA A 113 -0.30 -11.64 -3.46
#